data_AF-A0A0L6JKU2-F1
#
_entry.id   AF-A0A0L6JKU2-F1
#
_cell.length_a   1.000
_cell.length_b   1.000
_cell.length_c   1.000
_cell.angle_alpha   90.00
_cell.angle_beta   90.00
_cell.angle_gamma   90.00
#
_symmetry.space_group_name_H-M   'P 1'
#
loop_
_entity.id
_entity.type
_entity.pdbx_description
1 polymer ?
#
loop_
_entity_poly.entity_id
_entity_poly.type
_entity_poly.pdbx_seq_one_letter_code
_entity_poly.pdbx_strand_id
1 'polypeptide(L)'
;MREIGSEFWLDSIPNEGTIKSPSWLNLGKDHRLLFSGRTAIDYVLRDITTKVKSVYFPSYCCSSMLQAFIDKGIQIDFYKVIFSNEGLEYIVDYDKSCDVFFPPVISDFPAQ
;
A
#
# COMPACT_ATOMS: atom_id res chain seq x y z
N MET A 1 -12.97 14.19 9.23
CA MET A 1 -14.02 13.16 9.39
C MET A 1 -13.51 12.17 10.43
N ARG A 2 -14.24 11.90 11.51
CA ARG A 2 -13.89 10.83 12.46
C ARG A 2 -14.46 9.53 11.89
N GLU A 3 -13.62 8.67 11.35
CA GLU A 3 -14.04 7.31 10.98
C GLU A 3 -14.39 6.54 12.25
N ILE A 4 -15.58 5.93 12.29
CA ILE A 4 -15.96 5.02 13.37
C ILE A 4 -15.61 3.61 12.91
N GLY A 5 -14.63 2.98 13.57
CA GLY A 5 -14.26 1.58 13.37
C GLY A 5 -12.96 1.29 12.61
N SER A 6 -12.11 2.27 12.30
CA SER A 6 -10.91 2.03 11.48
C SER A 6 -9.59 1.80 12.23
N GLU A 7 -9.58 1.83 13.57
CA GLU A 7 -8.33 1.91 14.34
C GLU A 7 -8.34 0.96 15.56
N PHE A 8 -8.33 -0.35 15.34
CA PHE A 8 -7.80 -1.28 16.35
C PHE A 8 -6.27 -1.33 16.20
N TRP A 9 -5.59 -0.29 16.66
CA TRP A 9 -4.14 -0.32 16.75
C TRP A 9 -3.75 -1.29 17.85
N LEU A 10 -3.21 -2.44 17.47
CA LEU A 10 -2.49 -3.28 18.40
C LEU A 10 -1.19 -2.55 18.76
N ASP A 11 -1.04 -2.14 20.02
CA ASP A 11 0.20 -1.56 20.55
C ASP A 11 1.40 -2.54 20.38
N SER A 12 1.09 -3.83 20.27
CA SER A 12 2.03 -4.89 19.93
C SER A 12 1.31 -6.02 19.23
N ILE A 13 1.91 -6.57 18.15
CA ILE A 13 1.43 -7.81 17.52
C ILE A 13 1.75 -8.96 18.48
N PRO A 14 0.77 -9.73 18.98
CA PRO A 14 1.04 -10.90 19.81
C PRO A 14 1.93 -11.89 19.06
N ASN A 15 3.01 -12.35 19.70
CA ASN A 15 3.93 -13.33 19.11
C ASN A 15 3.37 -14.76 19.07
N GLU A 16 2.18 -15.00 19.63
CA GLU A 16 1.64 -16.34 19.84
C GLU A 16 0.32 -16.53 19.11
N GLY A 17 0.35 -17.38 18.09
CA GLY A 17 -0.80 -17.75 17.28
C GLY A 17 -0.40 -18.04 15.85
N THR A 18 0.29 -19.16 15.60
CA THR A 18 0.43 -19.67 14.22
C THR A 18 -0.95 -20.12 13.75
N ILE A 19 -1.74 -19.20 13.21
CA ILE A 19 -2.82 -19.56 12.29
C ILE A 19 -2.12 -20.25 11.13
N LYS A 20 -2.22 -21.58 11.05
CA LYS A 20 -1.69 -22.31 9.91
C LYS A 20 -2.42 -21.78 8.68
N SER A 21 -1.68 -21.12 7.78
CA SER A 21 -2.24 -20.69 6.50
C SER A 21 -2.86 -21.92 5.83
N PRO A 22 -4.11 -21.84 5.35
CA PRO A 22 -4.70 -22.97 4.65
C PRO A 22 -3.84 -23.34 3.44
N SER A 23 -3.84 -24.61 3.05
CA SER A 23 -2.95 -25.15 2.01
C SER A 23 -3.10 -24.49 0.64
N TRP A 24 -4.24 -23.86 0.37
CA TRP A 24 -4.51 -23.09 -0.86
C TRP A 24 -3.92 -21.67 -0.82
N LEU A 25 -3.44 -21.19 0.33
CA LEU A 25 -2.93 -19.84 0.53
C LEU A 25 -1.43 -19.87 0.87
N ASN A 26 -0.60 -19.69 -0.16
CA ASN A 26 0.84 -19.54 0.00
C ASN A 26 1.19 -18.08 0.36
N LEU A 27 1.24 -17.77 1.66
CA LEU A 27 1.64 -16.44 2.16
C LEU A 27 3.17 -16.24 2.21
N GLY A 28 3.96 -17.29 1.93
CA GLY A 28 5.40 -17.25 2.15
C GLY A 28 5.77 -17.25 3.64
N LYS A 29 7.06 -17.10 3.94
CA LYS A 29 7.59 -17.17 5.31
C LYS A 29 7.51 -15.84 6.06
N ASP A 30 7.58 -14.72 5.34
CA ASP A 30 7.51 -13.38 5.91
C ASP A 30 6.21 -12.72 5.48
N HIS A 31 5.19 -12.86 6.33
CA HIS A 31 3.88 -12.27 6.11
C HIS A 31 3.29 -11.81 7.44
N ARG A 32 2.48 -10.75 7.36
CA ARG A 32 1.70 -10.24 8.49
C ARG A 32 0.26 -10.07 8.04
N LEU A 33 -0.66 -10.69 8.79
CA LEU A 33 -2.09 -10.48 8.59
C LEU A 33 -2.48 -9.20 9.30
N LEU A 34 -2.96 -8.22 8.54
CA LEU A 34 -3.31 -6.88 9.01
C LEU A 34 -4.77 -6.60 8.72
N PHE A 35 -5.34 -5.63 9.45
CA PHE A 35 -6.78 -5.35 9.42
C PHE A 35 -7.28 -4.81 8.06
N SER A 36 -6.45 -4.03 7.37
CA SER A 36 -6.81 -3.40 6.08
C SER A 36 -5.58 -3.08 5.24
N GLY A 37 -5.79 -2.74 3.97
CA GLY A 37 -4.73 -2.24 3.08
C GLY A 37 -4.06 -0.96 3.61
N ARG A 38 -4.81 -0.08 4.28
CA ARG A 38 -4.26 1.13 4.92
C ARG A 38 -3.33 0.76 6.08
N THR A 39 -3.73 -0.21 6.92
CA THR A 39 -2.88 -0.73 8.01
C THR A 39 -1.64 -1.42 7.45
N ALA A 40 -1.74 -2.08 6.30
CA ALA A 40 -0.60 -2.66 5.60
C ALA A 40 0.40 -1.60 5.11
N ILE A 41 -0.09 -0.53 4.49
CA ILE A 41 0.75 0.62 4.10
C ILE A 41 1.45 1.20 5.33
N ASP A 42 0.71 1.45 6.41
CA ASP A 42 1.28 2.02 7.63
C ASP A 42 2.34 1.10 8.27
N TYR A 43 2.09 -0.22 8.31
CA TYR A 43 3.05 -1.21 8.81
C TYR A 43 4.35 -1.19 8.01
N VAL A 44 4.26 -1.26 6.68
CA VAL A 44 5.43 -1.23 5.80
C VAL A 44 6.20 0.09 5.93
N LEU A 45 5.51 1.23 6.03
CA LEU A 45 6.16 2.52 6.24
C LEU A 45 6.92 2.63 7.56
N ARG A 46 6.49 1.88 8.60
CA ARG A 46 7.22 1.80 9.89
C ARG A 46 8.39 0.83 9.84
N ASP A 47 8.30 -0.22 9.02
CA ASP A 47 9.32 -1.24 8.86
C ASP A 47 10.52 -0.75 8.02
N ILE A 48 10.28 0.16 7.08
CA ILE A 48 11.35 0.83 6.32
C ILE A 48 12.22 1.66 7.27
N THR A 49 13.50 1.29 7.38
CA THR A 49 14.47 1.95 8.28
C THR A 49 14.98 3.29 7.75
N THR A 50 14.89 3.52 6.44
CA THR A 50 15.31 4.76 5.79
C THR A 50 14.18 5.79 5.79
N LYS A 51 14.53 7.08 5.82
CA LYS A 51 13.54 8.15 5.79
C LYS A 51 12.91 8.26 4.40
N VAL A 52 11.66 7.83 4.27
CA VAL A 52 10.80 8.09 3.11
C VAL A 52 10.36 9.56 3.13
N LYS A 53 10.61 10.29 2.03
CA LYS A 53 10.24 11.70 1.89
C LYS A 53 9.19 11.92 0.81
N SER A 54 9.12 11.06 -0.19
CA SER A 54 8.26 11.19 -1.35
C SER A 54 7.64 9.86 -1.77
N VAL A 55 6.37 9.91 -2.18
CA VAL A 55 5.65 8.79 -2.77
C VAL A 55 5.02 9.21 -4.09
N TYR A 56 5.08 8.33 -5.09
CA TYR A 56 4.45 8.51 -6.39
C TYR A 56 3.25 7.58 -6.55
N PHE A 57 2.04 8.16 -6.59
CA PHE A 57 0.76 7.48 -6.42
C PHE A 57 -0.13 7.60 -7.68
N PRO A 58 -1.03 6.65 -7.95
CA PRO A 58 -2.05 6.84 -8.98
C PRO A 58 -3.02 7.97 -8.63
N SER A 59 -3.47 8.73 -9.63
CA SER A 59 -4.47 9.79 -9.44
C SER A 59 -5.86 9.30 -9.02
N TYR A 60 -6.14 7.99 -9.03
CA TYR A 60 -7.45 7.39 -8.70
C TYR A 60 -7.53 6.78 -7.29
N CYS A 61 -6.79 7.29 -6.32
CA CYS A 61 -6.79 6.78 -4.95
C CYS A 61 -7.87 7.41 -4.05
N CYS A 62 -8.31 6.69 -3.01
CA CYS A 62 -9.14 7.27 -1.95
C CYS A 62 -8.28 8.02 -0.93
N SER A 63 -8.88 9.01 -0.25
CA SER A 63 -8.20 9.81 0.78
C SER A 63 -7.66 8.97 1.93
N SER A 64 -8.30 7.85 2.27
CA SER A 64 -7.87 6.98 3.36
C SER A 64 -6.55 6.27 3.07
N MET A 65 -6.25 5.91 1.80
CA MET A 65 -4.94 5.36 1.42
C MET A 65 -3.83 6.39 1.61
N LEU A 66 -4.10 7.65 1.25
CA LEU A 66 -3.13 8.74 1.34
C LEU A 66 -2.85 9.15 2.79
N GLN A 67 -3.83 8.96 3.69
CA GLN A 67 -3.72 9.38 5.09
C GLN A 67 -2.47 8.83 5.78
N ALA A 68 -2.08 7.57 5.49
CA ALA A 68 -0.87 6.96 6.06
C ALA A 68 0.43 7.73 5.73
N PHE A 69 0.48 8.38 4.56
CA PHE A 69 1.59 9.21 4.10
C PHE A 69 1.48 10.65 4.60
N ILE A 70 0.26 11.21 4.56
CA ILE A 70 -0.04 12.56 5.05
C ILE A 70 0.33 12.69 6.54
N ASP A 71 -0.06 11.71 7.35
CA ASP A 71 0.21 11.68 8.81
C ASP A 71 1.72 11.67 9.13
N LYS A 72 2.56 11.23 8.18
CA LYS A 72 4.03 11.19 8.29
C LYS A 72 4.73 12.38 7.62
N GLY A 73 3.97 13.30 7.03
CA GLY A 73 4.53 14.44 6.30
C GLY A 73 5.31 14.04 5.04
N ILE A 74 4.95 12.91 4.42
CA ILE A 74 5.55 12.45 3.16
C ILE A 74 4.93 13.23 2.01
N GLN A 75 5.75 13.74 1.09
CA GLN A 75 5.30 14.40 -0.13
C GLN A 75 4.61 13.38 -1.04
N ILE A 76 3.42 13.73 -1.54
CA ILE A 76 2.65 12.87 -2.44
C ILE A 76 2.61 13.53 -3.81
N ASP A 77 3.14 12.83 -4.81
CA ASP A 77 3.00 13.19 -6.20
C ASP A 77 2.11 12.18 -6.92
N PHE A 78 1.36 12.63 -7.93
CA PHE A 78 0.41 11.76 -8.64
C PHE A 78 0.81 11.54 -10.10
N TYR A 79 0.73 10.29 -10.57
CA TYR A 79 0.68 9.99 -12.00
C TYR A 79 -0.76 9.95 -12.49
N LYS A 80 -0.96 10.31 -13.75
CA LYS A 80 -2.30 10.35 -14.33
C LYS A 80 -2.75 8.94 -14.68
N VAL A 81 -4.02 8.68 -14.42
CA VAL A 81 -4.71 7.49 -14.89
C VAL A 81 -5.91 7.94 -15.69
N ILE A 82 -5.96 7.51 -16.94
CA ILE A 82 -6.98 7.91 -17.90
C ILE A 82 -7.74 6.68 -18.39
N PHE A 83 -8.96 6.89 -18.85
CA PHE A 83 -9.75 5.86 -19.49
C PHE A 83 -9.57 5.98 -21.01
N SER A 84 -9.04 4.94 -21.64
CA SER A 84 -8.89 4.82 -23.09
C SER A 84 -9.90 3.81 -23.64
N ASN A 85 -9.94 3.64 -24.96
CA ASN A 85 -10.80 2.63 -25.60
C ASN A 85 -10.41 1.19 -25.25
N GLU A 86 -9.21 0.98 -24.71
CA GLU A 86 -8.64 -0.33 -24.35
C GLU A 86 -8.68 -0.60 -22.84
N GLY A 87 -9.16 0.37 -22.04
CA GLY A 87 -9.29 0.24 -20.59
C GLY A 87 -8.59 1.36 -19.82
N LEU A 88 -8.00 1.02 -18.67
CA LEU A 88 -7.25 1.98 -17.85
C LEU A 88 -5.82 2.11 -18.38
N GLU A 89 -5.43 3.33 -18.73
CA GLU A 89 -4.07 3.69 -19.14
C GLU A 89 -3.39 4.52 -18.05
N TYR A 90 -2.15 4.15 -17.73
CA TYR A 90 -1.35 4.75 -16.66
C TYR A 90 -0.22 5.57 -17.27
N ILE A 91 -0.28 6.89 -17.12
CA ILE A 91 0.74 7.82 -17.64
C ILE A 91 1.76 8.06 -16.53
N VAL A 92 2.72 7.16 -16.42
CA VAL A 92 3.79 7.18 -15.41
C VAL A 92 5.03 7.84 -16.01
N ASP A 93 5.57 8.85 -15.31
CA ASP A 93 6.88 9.40 -15.61
C ASP A 93 7.95 8.57 -14.89
N TYR A 94 8.68 7.75 -15.65
CA TYR A 94 9.73 6.86 -15.11
C TYR A 94 11.01 7.59 -14.71
N ASP A 95 11.22 8.82 -15.19
CA ASP A 95 12.36 9.66 -14.80
C ASP A 95 12.09 10.45 -13.51
N LYS A 96 10.85 10.40 -13.03
CA LYS A 96 10.46 11.06 -11.79
C LYS A 96 11.11 10.39 -10.58
N SER A 97 11.95 11.15 -9.88
CA SER A 97 12.53 10.72 -8.60
C SER A 97 11.44 10.62 -7.51
N CYS A 98 11.37 9.46 -6.87
CA CYS A 98 10.56 9.24 -5.66
C CYS A 98 11.21 8.14 -4.79
N ASP A 99 10.90 8.11 -3.50
CA ASP A 99 11.41 7.06 -2.59
C ASP A 99 10.54 5.80 -2.64
N VAL A 100 9.22 5.99 -2.82
CA VAL A 100 8.24 4.89 -2.92
C VAL A 100 7.39 5.10 -4.16
N PHE A 101 7.31 4.08 -5.02
CA PHE A 101 6.41 4.03 -6.17
C PHE A 101 5.26 3.08 -5.87
N PHE A 102 4.02 3.55 -6.03
CA PHE A 102 2.83 2.71 -5.92
C PHE A 102 2.40 2.29 -7.33
N PRO A 103 2.69 1.05 -7.76
CA PRO A 103 2.49 0.67 -9.16
C PRO A 103 1.02 0.49 -9.52
N PRO A 104 0.68 0.54 -10.83
CA PRO A 104 -0.62 0.08 -11.31
C PRO A 104 -0.89 -1.36 -10.88
N VAL A 105 -2.15 -1.68 -10.61
CA VAL A 105 -2.56 -3.08 -10.47
C VAL A 105 -2.61 -3.67 -11.88
N ILE A 106 -1.49 -4.25 -12.31
CA ILE A 106 -1.42 -4.99 -13.58
C ILE A 106 -1.97 -6.38 -13.27
N SER A 107 -3.09 -6.74 -13.90
CA SER A 107 -3.74 -8.06 -13.75
C SER A 107 -2.91 -9.23 -14.31
N ASP A 108 -1.77 -8.94 -14.93
CA ASP A 108 -0.95 -9.90 -15.66
C ASP A 108 0.33 -10.26 -14.92
N PHE A 109 0.23 -10.58 -13.62
CA PHE A 109 1.23 -11.48 -13.04
C PHE A 109 0.87 -12.90 -13.45
N PRO A 110 1.59 -13.53 -14.40
CA PRO A 110 1.42 -14.96 -14.61
C PRO A 110 1.77 -15.63 -13.28
N ALA A 111 0.82 -16.38 -12.73
CA ALA A 111 1.08 -17.30 -11.64
C ALA A 111 2.24 -18.21 -12.10
N GLN A 112 3.40 -18.04 -11.48
CA GLN A 112 4.52 -18.98 -11.61
C GLN A 112 4.19 -20.25 -10.83
#